data_AF-A0A8X7Z8Q8-F1
#
_entry.id   AF-A0A8X7Z8Q8-F1
#
_cell.length_a   1.000
_cell.length_b   1.000
_cell.length_c   1.000
_cell.angle_alpha   90.00
_cell.angle_beta   90.00
_cell.angle_gamma   90.00
#
_symmetry.space_group_name_H-M   'P 1'
#
loop_
_entity.id
_entity.type
_entity.pdbx_description
1 polymer ?
#
loop_
_entity_poly.entity_id
_entity_poly.type
_entity_poly.pdbx_seq_one_letter_code
_entity_poly.pdbx_strand_id
1 'polypeptide(L)'
;MASLSPIKSIPVRSISLPSRSHPNSLKIEAQLTKLRAWESSTNPLSADTIQLSLTKLAELFNCIQELIHSPLTQQACHHQHLSQVEEALEGSVALLDVLSRVRDLFLTMKEHVQELQSVIRRRGARDSSMGSNVHAYISFRKKTQKEITKSIRILKRMEINVNGSYRPGRDVDNHLS
;
A
#
# COMPACT_ATOMS: atom_id res chain seq x y z
N MET A 1 -26.98 -53.94 -30.12
CA MET A 1 -26.62 -52.53 -29.82
C MET A 1 -25.65 -52.55 -28.64
N ALA A 2 -24.34 -52.42 -28.89
CA ALA A 2 -23.33 -52.44 -27.84
C ALA A 2 -23.02 -50.99 -27.40
N SER A 3 -23.19 -50.69 -26.12
CA SER A 3 -22.89 -49.36 -25.55
C SER A 3 -21.40 -49.24 -25.26
N LEU A 4 -20.73 -48.28 -25.89
CA LEU A 4 -19.36 -47.89 -25.55
C LEU A 4 -19.37 -47.09 -24.25
N SER A 5 -18.65 -47.56 -23.23
CA SER A 5 -18.50 -46.85 -21.95
C SER A 5 -17.59 -45.62 -22.12
N PRO A 6 -17.81 -44.52 -21.38
CA PRO A 6 -16.98 -43.32 -21.51
C PRO A 6 -15.59 -43.55 -20.93
N ILE A 7 -14.56 -43.14 -21.68
CA ILE A 7 -13.16 -43.13 -21.23
C ILE A 7 -13.04 -42.16 -20.06
N LYS A 8 -12.64 -42.67 -18.88
CA LYS A 8 -12.31 -41.84 -17.71
C LYS A 8 -11.11 -40.96 -18.03
N SER A 9 -11.30 -39.64 -18.04
CA SER A 9 -10.20 -38.68 -18.14
C SER A 9 -9.37 -38.70 -16.86
N ILE A 10 -8.12 -39.17 -16.95
CA ILE A 10 -7.16 -39.09 -15.86
C ILE A 10 -6.70 -37.63 -15.75
N PRO A 11 -6.77 -36.99 -14.58
CA PRO A 11 -6.27 -35.63 -14.41
C PRO A 11 -4.76 -35.62 -14.60
N VAL A 12 -4.29 -34.86 -15.59
CA VAL A 12 -2.87 -34.58 -15.78
C VAL A 12 -2.41 -33.72 -14.59
N ARG A 13 -1.65 -34.33 -13.67
CA ARG A 13 -0.99 -33.58 -12.60
C ARG A 13 0.13 -32.76 -13.23
N SER A 14 0.04 -31.44 -13.10
CA SER A 14 1.08 -30.50 -13.46
C SER A 14 2.38 -30.84 -12.73
N ILE A 15 3.44 -31.08 -13.48
CA ILE A 15 4.79 -31.25 -12.95
C ILE A 15 5.41 -29.87 -12.72
N SER A 16 5.19 -29.28 -11.54
CA SER A 16 5.99 -28.13 -11.14
C SER A 16 7.45 -28.58 -11.03
N LEU A 17 8.31 -28.03 -11.88
CA LEU A 17 9.75 -28.17 -11.70
C LEU A 17 10.11 -27.51 -10.37
N PRO A 18 11.05 -28.09 -9.59
CA PRO A 18 11.49 -27.47 -8.35
C PRO A 18 12.01 -26.06 -8.66
N SER A 19 11.60 -25.10 -7.84
CA SER A 19 12.06 -23.72 -7.91
C SER A 19 13.59 -23.70 -7.91
N ARG A 20 14.20 -23.29 -9.02
CA ARG A 20 15.66 -23.15 -9.08
C ARG A 20 16.06 -21.94 -8.24
N SER A 21 16.73 -22.18 -7.13
CA SER A 21 17.31 -21.13 -6.30
C SER A 21 18.25 -20.26 -7.12
N HIS A 22 18.15 -18.94 -6.95
CA HIS A 22 19.01 -17.98 -7.64
C HIS A 22 20.50 -18.29 -7.33
N PRO A 23 21.42 -18.24 -8.31
CA PRO A 23 22.82 -18.59 -8.10
C PRO A 23 23.48 -17.81 -6.97
N ASN A 24 23.12 -16.53 -6.79
CA ASN A 24 23.61 -15.73 -5.65
C ASN A 24 23.04 -16.19 -4.30
N SER A 25 21.80 -16.72 -4.25
CA SER A 25 21.23 -17.29 -3.03
C SER A 25 22.03 -18.51 -2.57
N LEU A 26 22.35 -19.41 -3.50
CA LEU A 26 23.19 -20.59 -3.25
C LEU A 26 24.61 -20.19 -2.80
N LYS A 27 25.19 -19.14 -3.40
CA LYS A 27 26.52 -18.61 -3.03
C LYS A 27 26.51 -18.06 -1.60
N ILE A 28 25.47 -17.32 -1.22
CA ILE A 28 25.29 -16.79 0.14
C ILE A 28 25.11 -17.91 1.16
N GLU A 29 24.25 -18.89 0.86
CA GLU A 29 24.01 -20.05 1.72
C GLU A 29 25.29 -20.86 1.95
N ALA A 30 26.09 -21.08 0.90
CA ALA A 30 27.39 -21.74 1.00
C ALA A 30 28.37 -20.94 1.88
N GLN A 31 28.42 -19.61 1.74
CA GLN A 31 29.29 -18.78 2.57
C GLN A 31 28.84 -18.73 4.04
N LEU A 32 27.53 -18.64 4.31
CA LEU A 32 26.97 -18.73 5.66
C LEU A 32 27.24 -20.08 6.33
N THR A 33 27.10 -21.16 5.57
CA THR A 33 27.40 -22.52 6.06
C THR A 33 28.87 -22.67 6.44
N LYS A 34 29.78 -22.15 5.60
CA LYS A 34 31.22 -22.09 5.91
C LYS A 34 31.49 -21.25 7.16
N LEU A 35 30.79 -20.13 7.34
CA LEU A 35 30.98 -19.24 8.49
C LEU A 35 30.51 -19.91 9.81
N ARG A 36 29.38 -20.62 9.79
CA ARG A 36 28.89 -21.41 10.95
C ARG A 36 29.81 -22.57 11.31
N ALA A 37 30.34 -23.27 10.31
CA ALA A 37 31.30 -24.35 10.55
C ALA A 37 32.59 -23.84 11.22
N TRP A 38 32.97 -22.60 10.94
CA TRP A 38 34.12 -21.93 11.57
C TRP A 38 33.84 -21.50 13.00
N GLU A 39 32.65 -20.95 13.27
CA GLU A 39 32.21 -20.61 14.62
C GLU A 39 32.18 -21.84 15.55
N SER A 40 31.79 -23.01 15.02
CA SER A 40 31.73 -24.26 15.78
C SER A 40 33.10 -24.93 15.99
N SER A 41 34.17 -24.40 15.39
CA SER A 41 35.52 -24.96 15.44
C SER A 41 36.33 -24.25 16.53
N THR A 42 36.85 -25.00 17.50
CA THR A 42 37.78 -24.51 18.54
C THR A 42 39.16 -24.25 17.95
N ASN A 43 39.28 -23.21 17.14
CA ASN A 43 40.54 -22.79 16.54
C ASN A 43 41.32 -21.87 17.49
N PRO A 44 42.64 -22.07 17.68
CA PRO A 44 43.46 -21.13 18.43
C PRO A 44 43.44 -19.74 17.76
N LEU A 45 43.37 -18.70 18.59
CA LEU A 45 43.36 -17.31 18.15
C LEU A 45 44.75 -16.92 17.63
N SER A 46 45.00 -17.16 16.35
CA SER A 46 46.18 -16.74 15.60
C SER A 46 45.84 -15.59 14.66
N ALA A 47 46.83 -14.76 14.32
CA ALA A 47 46.70 -13.69 13.33
C ALA A 47 46.18 -14.22 11.98
N ASP A 48 46.64 -15.40 11.56
CA ASP A 48 46.22 -16.05 10.31
C ASP A 48 44.73 -16.42 10.34
N THR A 49 44.24 -16.90 11.49
CA THR A 49 42.83 -17.26 11.72
C THR A 49 41.93 -16.01 11.64
N ILE A 50 42.39 -14.88 12.17
CA ILE A 50 41.69 -13.58 12.13
C ILE A 50 41.67 -13.03 10.70
N GLN A 51 42.78 -13.09 9.97
CA GLN A 51 42.83 -12.63 8.58
C GLN A 51 41.89 -13.45 7.69
N LEU A 52 41.86 -14.77 7.88
CA LEU A 52 40.98 -15.66 7.13
C LEU A 52 39.50 -15.42 7.45
N SER A 53 39.14 -15.09 8.69
CA SER A 53 37.75 -14.78 9.06
C SER A 53 37.28 -13.46 8.45
N LEU A 54 38.11 -12.42 8.48
CA LEU A 54 37.81 -11.14 7.83
C LEU A 54 37.67 -11.28 6.31
N THR A 55 38.49 -12.12 5.68
CA THR A 55 38.40 -12.42 4.24
C THR A 55 37.06 -13.07 3.90
N LYS A 56 36.62 -14.07 4.68
CA LYS A 56 35.31 -14.71 4.49
C LYS A 56 34.14 -13.78 4.70
N LEU A 57 34.23 -12.89 5.69
CA LEU A 57 33.22 -11.88 5.93
C LEU A 57 33.10 -10.91 4.74
N ALA A 58 34.24 -10.49 4.18
CA ALA A 58 34.27 -9.65 2.98
C ALA A 58 33.66 -10.36 1.76
N GLU A 59 33.96 -11.65 1.55
CA GLU A 59 33.35 -12.45 0.49
C GLU A 59 31.83 -12.54 0.63
N LEU A 60 31.33 -12.81 1.84
CA LEU A 60 29.90 -12.86 2.13
C LEU A 60 29.24 -11.51 1.84
N PHE A 61 29.85 -10.41 2.29
CA PHE A 61 29.37 -9.05 2.02
C PHE A 61 29.27 -8.78 0.52
N ASN A 62 30.30 -9.13 -0.26
CA ASN A 62 30.28 -8.98 -1.71
C ASN A 62 29.15 -9.80 -2.37
N CYS A 63 28.91 -11.03 -1.91
CA CYS A 63 27.80 -11.85 -2.43
C CYS A 63 26.43 -11.23 -2.16
N ILE A 64 26.24 -10.65 -0.97
CA ILE A 64 25.01 -9.94 -0.61
C ILE A 64 24.86 -8.68 -1.47
N GLN A 65 25.93 -7.92 -1.67
CA GLN A 65 25.90 -6.74 -2.54
C GLN A 65 25.58 -7.10 -3.99
N GLU A 66 26.16 -8.16 -4.54
CA GLU A 66 25.82 -8.68 -5.88
C GLU A 66 24.34 -9.10 -5.98
N LEU A 67 23.77 -9.68 -4.91
CA LEU A 67 22.35 -10.04 -4.88
C LEU A 67 21.45 -8.81 -4.82
N ILE A 68 21.75 -7.83 -3.96
CA ILE A 68 20.94 -6.61 -3.80
C ILE A 68 20.95 -5.78 -5.09
N HIS A 69 22.11 -5.68 -5.75
CA HIS A 69 22.25 -4.95 -7.02
C HIS A 69 21.86 -5.78 -8.25
N SER A 70 21.44 -7.03 -8.09
CA SER A 70 20.95 -7.84 -9.20
C SER A 70 19.69 -7.20 -9.81
N PRO A 71 19.55 -7.17 -11.14
CA PRO A 71 18.35 -6.64 -11.80
C PRO A 71 17.05 -7.26 -11.27
N LEU A 72 17.08 -8.55 -10.92
CA LEU A 72 15.91 -9.26 -10.40
C LEU A 72 15.47 -8.73 -9.02
N THR A 73 16.44 -8.53 -8.12
CA THR A 73 16.20 -8.01 -6.77
C THR A 73 15.79 -6.54 -6.82
N GLN A 74 16.46 -5.75 -7.66
CA GLN A 74 16.10 -4.36 -7.89
C GLN A 74 14.69 -4.25 -8.47
N GLN A 75 14.33 -5.09 -9.44
CA GLN A 75 12.98 -5.10 -10.02
C GLN A 75 11.92 -5.48 -8.98
N ALA A 76 12.18 -6.49 -8.15
CA ALA A 76 11.28 -6.89 -7.08
C ALA A 76 11.08 -5.79 -6.03
N CYS A 77 12.18 -5.21 -5.52
CA CYS A 77 12.13 -4.10 -4.56
C CYS A 77 11.49 -2.85 -5.16
N HIS A 78 11.84 -2.51 -6.40
CA HIS A 78 11.31 -1.34 -7.09
C HIS A 78 9.80 -1.48 -7.35
N HIS A 79 9.34 -2.66 -7.77
CA HIS A 79 7.90 -2.90 -7.96
C HIS A 79 7.11 -2.78 -6.65
N GLN A 80 7.65 -3.34 -5.57
CA GLN A 80 6.99 -3.25 -4.26
C GLN A 80 7.00 -1.82 -3.71
N HIS A 81 8.11 -1.09 -3.86
CA HIS A 81 8.21 0.30 -3.45
C HIS A 81 7.30 1.21 -4.29
N LEU A 82 7.29 1.05 -5.62
CA LEU A 82 6.40 1.80 -6.51
C LEU A 82 4.93 1.54 -6.16
N SER A 83 4.54 0.28 -5.92
CA SER A 83 3.16 -0.06 -5.56
C SER A 83 2.71 0.64 -4.26
N GLN A 84 3.57 0.65 -3.23
CA GLN A 84 3.28 1.36 -1.97
C GLN A 84 3.21 2.88 -2.17
N VAL A 85 4.12 3.45 -2.97
CA VAL A 85 4.11 4.89 -3.30
C VAL A 85 2.87 5.25 -4.11
N GLU A 86 2.46 4.42 -5.05
CA GLU A 86 1.28 4.61 -5.88
C GLU A 86 -0.01 4.53 -5.05
N GLU A 87 -0.12 3.58 -4.12
CA GLU A 87 -1.24 3.49 -3.18
C GLU A 87 -1.32 4.74 -2.28
N ALA A 88 -0.18 5.18 -1.73
CA ALA A 88 -0.11 6.40 -0.92
C ALA A 88 -0.46 7.66 -1.72
N LEU A 89 -0.04 7.72 -3.00
CA LEU A 89 -0.34 8.81 -3.91
C LEU A 89 -1.84 8.85 -4.24
N GLU A 90 -2.44 7.71 -4.57
CA GLU A 90 -3.88 7.60 -4.84
C GLU A 90 -4.71 8.07 -3.63
N GLY A 91 -4.31 7.65 -2.42
CA GLY A 91 -4.91 8.14 -1.18
C GLY A 91 -4.79 9.67 -1.01
N SER A 92 -3.64 10.23 -1.38
CA SER A 92 -3.40 11.69 -1.32
C SER A 92 -4.24 12.46 -2.33
N VAL A 93 -4.39 11.95 -3.56
CA VAL A 93 -5.24 12.53 -4.61
C VAL A 93 -6.71 12.53 -4.16
N ALA A 94 -7.20 11.40 -3.66
CA ALA A 94 -8.57 11.30 -3.17
C ALA A 94 -8.85 12.27 -2.00
N LEU A 95 -7.86 12.54 -1.14
CA LEU A 95 -7.97 13.54 -0.08
C LEU A 95 -8.08 14.95 -0.65
N LEU A 96 -7.26 15.29 -1.63
CA LEU A 96 -7.32 16.58 -2.33
C LEU A 96 -8.65 16.81 -3.02
N ASP A 97 -9.26 15.78 -3.61
CA ASP A 97 -10.59 15.86 -4.20
C ASP A 97 -11.68 16.18 -3.16
N VAL A 98 -11.60 15.55 -1.99
CA VAL A 98 -12.52 15.84 -0.88
C VAL A 98 -12.32 17.27 -0.37
N LEU A 99 -11.08 17.70 -0.18
CA LEU A 99 -10.76 19.06 0.27
C LEU A 99 -11.22 20.11 -0.74
N SER A 100 -11.05 19.85 -2.05
CA SER A 100 -11.51 20.72 -3.11
C SER A 100 -13.03 20.88 -3.07
N ARG A 101 -13.77 19.78 -2.91
CA ARG A 101 -15.23 19.82 -2.74
C ARG A 101 -15.66 20.62 -1.51
N VAL A 102 -14.97 20.45 -0.38
CA VAL A 102 -15.26 21.17 0.87
C VAL A 102 -14.98 22.67 0.70
N ARG A 103 -13.88 23.04 0.03
CA ARG A 103 -13.55 24.43 -0.30
C ARG A 103 -14.63 25.07 -1.15
N ASP A 104 -15.05 24.40 -2.23
CA ASP A 104 -16.06 24.93 -3.14
C ASP A 104 -17.40 25.12 -2.41
N LEU A 105 -17.76 24.18 -1.53
CA LEU A 105 -18.93 24.28 -0.68
C LEU A 105 -18.88 25.49 0.26
N PHE A 106 -17.71 25.77 0.84
CA PHE A 106 -17.50 26.93 1.71
C PHE A 106 -17.60 28.25 0.92
N LEU A 107 -17.06 28.29 -0.30
CA LEU A 107 -17.18 29.43 -1.21
C LEU A 107 -18.66 29.72 -1.52
N THR A 108 -19.42 28.70 -1.92
CA THR A 108 -20.87 28.87 -2.19
C THR A 108 -21.64 29.25 -0.93
N MET A 109 -21.25 28.74 0.24
CA MET A 109 -21.88 29.15 1.50
C MET A 109 -21.66 30.64 1.79
N LYS A 110 -20.45 31.14 1.53
CA LYS A 110 -20.12 32.56 1.66
C LYS A 110 -21.01 33.41 0.75
N GLU A 111 -21.18 33.00 -0.51
CA GLU A 111 -22.04 33.70 -1.48
C GLU A 111 -23.49 33.78 -1.00
N HIS A 112 -24.08 32.68 -0.53
CA HIS A 112 -25.44 32.68 -0.02
C HIS A 112 -25.62 33.54 1.24
N VAL A 113 -24.62 33.57 2.14
CA VAL A 113 -24.65 34.46 3.31
C VAL A 113 -24.61 35.92 2.88
N GLN A 114 -23.73 36.27 1.93
CA GLN A 114 -23.61 37.64 1.42
C GLN A 114 -24.87 38.10 0.67
N GLU A 115 -25.48 37.21 -0.13
CA GLU A 115 -26.75 37.46 -0.81
C GLU A 115 -27.86 37.77 0.20
N LEU A 116 -28.02 36.91 1.22
CA LEU A 116 -29.02 37.09 2.26
C LEU A 116 -28.81 38.41 3.02
N GLN A 117 -27.58 38.72 3.42
CA GLN A 117 -27.24 39.99 4.07
C GLN A 117 -27.53 41.20 3.18
N SER A 118 -27.24 41.10 1.87
CA SER A 118 -27.51 42.16 0.90
C SER A 118 -29.00 42.44 0.74
N VAL A 119 -29.83 41.40 0.72
CA VAL A 119 -31.30 41.52 0.66
C VAL A 119 -31.83 42.18 1.92
N ILE A 120 -31.40 41.72 3.10
CA ILE A 120 -31.76 42.31 4.40
C ILE A 120 -31.44 43.81 4.42
N ARG A 121 -30.21 44.18 4.03
CA ARG A 121 -29.74 45.57 4.07
C ARG A 121 -30.46 46.49 3.10
N ARG A 122 -30.74 46.03 1.86
CA ARG A 122 -31.32 46.89 0.80
C ARG A 122 -32.83 47.04 0.88
N ARG A 123 -33.54 46.00 1.29
CA ARG A 123 -35.00 45.88 1.06
C ARG A 123 -35.83 45.74 2.35
N GLY A 124 -35.20 45.39 3.47
CA GLY A 124 -35.88 45.22 4.75
C GLY A 124 -36.91 44.09 4.77
N ALA A 125 -37.58 43.89 5.89
CA ALA A 125 -38.51 42.76 6.11
C ALA A 125 -39.85 42.85 5.33
N ARG A 126 -40.12 43.95 4.62
CA ARG A 126 -41.37 44.19 3.88
C ARG A 126 -41.31 43.74 2.41
N ASP A 127 -40.17 43.29 1.93
CA ASP A 127 -40.00 42.87 0.53
C ASP A 127 -40.42 41.40 0.32
N SER A 128 -41.26 41.16 -0.69
CA SER A 128 -41.77 39.83 -1.01
C SER A 128 -40.67 38.83 -1.41
N SER A 129 -39.50 39.31 -1.84
CA SER A 129 -38.34 38.49 -2.17
C SER A 129 -37.55 38.00 -0.94
N MET A 130 -37.80 38.55 0.25
CA MET A 130 -37.07 38.16 1.47
C MET A 130 -37.32 36.70 1.84
N GLY A 131 -38.59 36.26 1.77
CA GLY A 131 -38.98 34.88 2.09
C GLY A 131 -38.31 33.85 1.18
N SER A 132 -38.18 34.15 -0.13
CA SER A 132 -37.53 33.24 -1.09
C SER A 132 -36.02 33.14 -0.86
N ASN A 133 -35.34 34.24 -0.52
CA ASN A 133 -33.91 34.24 -0.19
C ASN A 133 -33.61 33.45 1.09
N VAL A 134 -34.42 33.63 2.14
CA VAL A 134 -34.30 32.84 3.39
C VAL A 134 -34.52 31.35 3.09
N HIS A 135 -35.53 31.02 2.30
CA HIS A 135 -35.80 29.63 1.88
C HIS A 135 -34.64 29.03 1.08
N ALA A 136 -34.05 29.79 0.16
CA ALA A 136 -32.89 29.38 -0.63
C ALA A 136 -31.68 29.08 0.28
N TYR A 137 -31.37 29.97 1.22
CA TYR A 137 -30.29 29.76 2.20
C TYR A 137 -30.52 28.52 3.07
N ILE A 138 -31.73 28.31 3.60
CA ILE A 138 -32.06 27.13 4.40
C ILE A 138 -31.91 25.84 3.57
N SER A 139 -32.40 25.85 2.33
CA SER A 139 -32.30 24.71 1.42
C SER A 139 -30.84 24.39 1.10
N PHE A 140 -30.05 25.42 0.80
CA PHE A 140 -28.61 25.30 0.59
C PHE A 140 -27.88 24.74 1.81
N ARG A 141 -28.19 25.24 3.03
CA ARG A 141 -27.59 24.75 4.27
C ARG A 141 -27.88 23.26 4.50
N LYS A 142 -29.11 22.82 4.25
CA LYS A 142 -29.49 21.39 4.30
C LYS A 142 -28.71 20.56 3.27
N LYS A 143 -28.55 21.05 2.04
CA LYS A 143 -27.76 20.39 0.99
C LYS A 143 -26.29 20.28 1.37
N THR A 144 -25.72 21.38 1.86
CA THR A 144 -24.36 21.49 2.37
C THR A 144 -24.07 20.47 3.46
N GLN A 145 -24.97 20.33 4.44
CA GLN A 145 -24.82 19.36 5.51
C GLN A 145 -24.78 17.91 4.97
N LYS A 146 -25.58 17.59 3.95
CA LYS A 146 -25.55 16.28 3.29
C LYS A 146 -24.21 16.02 2.59
N GLU A 147 -23.67 17.00 1.87
CA GLU A 147 -22.37 16.89 1.19
C GLU A 147 -21.20 16.77 2.17
N ILE A 148 -21.21 17.50 3.28
CA ILE A 148 -20.22 17.35 4.35
C ILE A 148 -20.27 15.94 4.91
N THR A 149 -21.48 15.43 5.20
CA THR A 149 -21.66 14.08 5.74
C THR A 149 -21.18 13.01 4.75
N LYS A 150 -21.35 13.23 3.44
CA LYS A 150 -20.83 12.36 2.39
C LYS A 150 -19.30 12.40 2.35
N SER A 151 -18.71 13.59 2.45
CA SER A 151 -17.25 13.80 2.48
C SER A 151 -16.61 13.09 3.68
N ILE A 152 -17.20 13.22 4.87
CA ILE A 152 -16.76 12.50 6.08
C ILE A 152 -16.82 10.99 5.89
N ARG A 153 -17.87 10.48 5.23
CA ARG A 153 -17.98 9.03 4.94
C ARG A 153 -16.88 8.54 3.98
N ILE A 154 -16.50 9.36 3.00
CA ILE A 154 -15.38 9.04 2.09
C ILE A 154 -14.07 9.01 2.88
N LEU A 155 -13.79 10.03 3.69
CA LEU A 155 -12.59 10.09 4.53
C LEU A 155 -12.48 8.90 5.48
N LYS A 156 -13.57 8.51 6.15
CA LYS A 156 -13.59 7.32 7.01
C LYS A 156 -13.30 6.03 6.26
N ARG A 157 -13.78 5.90 5.02
CA ARG A 157 -13.46 4.73 4.18
C ARG A 157 -11.98 4.70 3.84
N MET A 158 -11.40 5.85 3.50
CA MET A 158 -9.98 5.96 3.19
C MET A 158 -9.12 5.59 4.39
N GLU A 159 -9.48 6.05 5.60
CA GLU A 159 -8.80 5.70 6.86
C GLU A 159 -8.79 4.18 7.11
N ILE A 160 -9.92 3.50 6.88
CA ILE A 160 -10.02 2.04 7.05
C ILE A 160 -9.15 1.30 6.02
N ASN A 161 -9.10 1.77 4.78
CA ASN A 161 -8.30 1.15 3.73
C ASN A 161 -6.79 1.24 4.05
N VAL A 162 -6.35 2.40 4.55
CA VAL A 162 -4.97 2.61 5.00
C VAL A 162 -4.62 1.66 6.14
N ASN A 163 -5.50 1.50 7.14
CA ASN A 163 -5.26 0.58 8.26
C ASN A 163 -5.33 -0.91 7.87
N GLY A 164 -6.05 -1.26 6.81
CA GLY A 164 -6.13 -2.62 6.27
C GLY A 164 -4.86 -3.05 5.53
N SER A 165 -4.18 -2.11 4.88
CA SER A 165 -2.93 -2.34 4.12
C SER A 165 -1.73 -2.65 5.04
N TYR A 166 -1.74 -2.17 6.29
CA TYR A 166 -0.65 -2.41 7.26
C TYR A 166 -0.68 -3.77 7.98
N ARG A 167 -1.48 -4.75 7.58
CA ARG A 167 -1.43 -6.08 8.23
C ARG A 167 -0.17 -6.81 7.74
N PRO A 168 0.88 -6.98 8.57
CA PRO A 168 2.03 -7.76 8.15
C PRO A 168 1.53 -9.21 8.07
N GLY A 169 1.62 -9.80 6.89
CA GLY A 169 1.38 -11.22 6.69
C GLY A 169 2.29 -12.00 7.63
N ARG A 170 1.74 -12.48 8.75
CA ARG A 170 2.35 -13.55 9.54
C ARG A 170 2.01 -14.86 8.86
N ASP A 171 2.68 -15.14 7.74
CA ASP A 171 2.87 -16.51 7.28
C ASP A 171 4.31 -16.87 7.64
N VAL A 172 4.49 -17.34 8.87
CA VAL A 172 5.66 -18.12 9.26
C VAL A 172 5.16 -19.55 9.37
N ASP A 173 5.55 -20.34 8.37
CA ASP A 173 5.87 -21.76 8.39
C ASP A 173 5.15 -22.63 9.44
N ASN A 174 4.27 -23.52 8.96
CA ASN A 174 3.99 -24.78 9.64
C ASN A 174 3.79 -25.89 8.61
N HIS A 175 4.91 -26.36 8.05
CA HIS A 175 4.98 -27.65 7.36
C HIS A 175 6.20 -28.43 7.85
N LEU A 176 6.07 -29.06 9.02
CA LEU A 176 6.85 -30.23 9.43
C LEU A 176 5.98 -31.12 10.33
N SER A 177 5.40 -32.15 9.72
CA SER A 177 5.09 -33.46 10.31
C SER A 177 5.05 -34.47 9.18
#